data_AF-A0AAJ7XHH3-F1
#
_entry.id   AF-A0AAJ7XHH3-F1
#
_cell.length_a   1.000
_cell.length_b   1.000
_cell.length_c   1.000
_cell.angle_alpha   90.00
_cell.angle_beta   90.00
_cell.angle_gamma   90.00
#
_symmetry.space_group_name_H-M   'P 1'
#
loop_
_entity.id
_entity.type
_entity.pdbx_description
1 polymer ?
#
loop_
_entity_poly.entity_id
_entity_poly.type
_entity_poly.pdbx_seq_one_letter_code
_entity_poly.pdbx_strand_id
1 'polypeptide(L)'
;MGRNARVIVPRDVRSVDIKEGATDILHLLFTGLTAHVDCSQVPGSSIRAFDCGNKKVDIMSYPLMLHIIGGQGGNAFSFDGRSNAATLQKLSVSVGGWQVRGVEVWLTDGRRQKFGTVDFSAQEFEFQSGEFMSQLSLWGNGAGTRLGAIKFRTSRNREFFAKMTDWGLKTEYKIDVGSGVCLGVQGRAGADIDCMGFLFINAIKSSVIQNMNYPTMHQVLPNVQMEEIKEMEYINDTSVVQSHSFQSSKTITKKSSWSTTNKIESTFSLKVSAGIPEVVDGEAGFSFTVSSETTHALEESEERKETLTFPVSVPPHKTVTVVANIGRANIDLPYTALLRITCMNGALFDVPLSGVYKGLTYTKMTARATEK
;
A
#
# COMPACT_ATOMS: atom_id res chain seq x y z
N MET A 1 -71.18 -22.55 11.45
CA MET A 1 -71.54 -23.92 10.99
C MET A 1 -70.43 -24.40 10.08
N GLY A 2 -69.77 -25.49 10.42
CA GLY A 2 -68.50 -25.89 9.81
C GLY A 2 -68.63 -26.53 8.41
N ARG A 3 -67.47 -26.72 7.78
CA ARG A 3 -67.08 -27.99 7.13
C ARG A 3 -65.55 -28.01 6.94
N ASN A 4 -64.98 -29.16 7.32
CA ASN A 4 -63.57 -29.50 7.31
C ASN A 4 -63.01 -29.68 5.89
N ALA A 5 -61.73 -29.34 5.71
CA ALA A 5 -60.85 -30.05 4.79
C ALA A 5 -59.53 -30.37 5.52
N ARG A 6 -59.27 -31.67 5.69
CA ARG A 6 -58.05 -32.25 6.25
C ARG A 6 -56.94 -32.18 5.21
N VAL A 7 -55.75 -31.72 5.59
CA VAL A 7 -54.50 -32.06 4.89
C VAL A 7 -53.59 -32.79 5.88
N ILE A 8 -53.11 -33.93 5.44
CA ILE A 8 -52.33 -34.92 6.18
C ILE A 8 -50.87 -34.44 6.23
N VAL A 9 -50.31 -34.37 7.44
CA VAL A 9 -48.91 -34.00 7.71
C VAL A 9 -48.08 -35.28 7.84
N PRO A 10 -46.97 -35.45 7.12
CA PRO A 10 -45.94 -36.43 7.49
C PRO A 10 -45.16 -35.90 8.70
N ARG A 11 -45.22 -36.67 9.79
CA ARG A 11 -44.45 -36.49 11.02
C ARG A 11 -42.99 -36.84 10.77
N ASP A 12 -42.09 -35.90 11.08
CA ASP A 12 -41.01 -36.11 12.06
C ASP A 12 -40.08 -34.87 12.06
N VAL A 13 -40.49 -33.85 12.80
CA VAL A 13 -39.57 -32.84 13.33
C VAL A 13 -39.77 -32.84 14.83
N ARG A 14 -38.77 -33.34 15.57
CA ARG A 14 -38.69 -33.11 17.01
C ARG A 14 -38.40 -31.63 17.21
N SER A 15 -39.26 -30.97 17.97
CA SER A 15 -39.05 -29.65 18.54
C SER A 15 -37.75 -29.64 19.35
N VAL A 16 -36.82 -28.74 19.02
CA VAL A 16 -35.70 -28.37 19.89
C VAL A 16 -35.90 -26.91 20.25
N ASP A 17 -36.18 -26.67 21.54
CA ASP A 17 -36.16 -25.34 22.14
C ASP A 17 -34.74 -24.78 22.13
N ILE A 18 -34.55 -23.61 21.51
CA ILE A 18 -33.29 -22.88 21.52
C ILE A 18 -33.33 -21.90 22.69
N LYS A 19 -32.50 -22.14 23.72
CA LYS A 19 -32.11 -21.11 24.68
C LYS A 19 -31.00 -20.25 24.08
N GLU A 20 -31.17 -18.94 24.20
CA GLU A 20 -30.21 -17.92 23.78
C GLU A 20 -28.81 -18.11 24.39
N GLY A 21 -27.79 -17.89 23.57
CA GLY A 21 -26.44 -17.57 24.03
C GLY A 21 -25.36 -18.61 23.72
N ALA A 22 -24.83 -18.59 22.49
CA ALA A 22 -23.41 -18.83 22.18
C ALA A 22 -23.18 -18.63 20.68
N THR A 23 -22.31 -17.69 20.35
CA THR A 23 -21.69 -17.53 19.03
C THR A 23 -20.87 -18.76 18.68
N ASP A 24 -21.23 -19.48 17.61
CA ASP A 24 -20.27 -20.34 16.91
C ASP A 24 -20.61 -20.56 15.42
N ILE A 25 -19.53 -20.74 14.68
CA ILE A 25 -19.32 -20.62 13.23
C ILE A 25 -19.97 -21.78 12.46
N LEU A 26 -20.78 -21.47 11.44
CA LEU A 26 -21.35 -22.48 10.53
C LEU A 26 -20.62 -22.49 9.17
N HIS A 27 -19.86 -23.55 8.92
CA HIS A 27 -19.35 -23.92 7.60
C HIS A 27 -20.50 -24.43 6.72
N LEU A 28 -20.73 -23.83 5.56
CA LEU A 28 -21.70 -24.29 4.55
C LEU A 28 -20.98 -24.76 3.29
N LEU A 29 -21.04 -26.07 3.05
CA LEU A 29 -20.75 -26.70 1.76
C LEU A 29 -21.96 -26.51 0.84
N PHE A 30 -21.77 -25.85 -0.30
CA PHE A 30 -22.78 -25.78 -1.36
C PHE A 30 -22.54 -26.88 -2.39
N THR A 31 -23.44 -27.87 -2.44
CA THR A 31 -23.68 -28.69 -3.63
C THR A 31 -24.80 -28.04 -4.45
N GLY A 32 -24.50 -27.65 -5.68
CA GLY A 32 -25.44 -26.97 -6.58
C GLY A 32 -26.53 -27.90 -7.10
N LEU A 33 -27.78 -27.41 -7.08
CA LEU A 33 -28.87 -27.92 -7.90
C LEU A 33 -29.54 -26.72 -8.60
N THR A 34 -29.45 -26.70 -9.92
CA THR A 34 -30.13 -25.74 -10.80
C THR A 34 -31.59 -26.13 -10.93
N ALA A 35 -32.52 -25.22 -10.63
CA ALA A 35 -33.94 -25.40 -10.93
C ALA A 35 -34.33 -24.51 -12.12
N HIS A 36 -34.79 -25.15 -13.20
CA HIS A 36 -35.45 -24.52 -14.35
C HIS A 36 -36.89 -24.17 -13.94
N VAL A 37 -37.34 -22.94 -14.22
CA VAL A 37 -38.75 -22.54 -14.11
C VAL A 37 -39.33 -22.42 -15.51
N ASP A 38 -40.34 -23.23 -15.79
CA ASP A 38 -41.18 -23.19 -16.99
C ASP A 38 -42.45 -22.39 -16.68
N CYS A 39 -42.81 -21.44 -17.55
CA CYS A 39 -43.89 -20.49 -17.34
C CYS A 39 -44.95 -20.67 -18.43
N SER A 40 -46.05 -21.35 -18.11
CA SER A 40 -47.28 -21.35 -18.92
C SER A 40 -48.48 -20.84 -18.11
N GLN A 41 -49.33 -20.08 -18.79
CA GLN A 41 -50.27 -19.08 -18.27
C GLN A 41 -51.59 -19.67 -17.72
N VAL A 42 -52.16 -19.01 -16.70
CA VAL A 42 -53.61 -18.97 -16.43
C VAL A 42 -54.00 -17.55 -15.96
N PRO A 43 -55.05 -16.90 -16.52
CA PRO A 43 -55.39 -15.52 -16.20
C PRO A 43 -56.38 -15.41 -15.04
N GLY A 44 -56.19 -14.39 -14.19
CA GLY A 44 -57.26 -13.87 -13.32
C GLY A 44 -57.10 -14.13 -11.82
N SER A 45 -56.07 -13.55 -11.19
CA SER A 45 -56.13 -13.16 -9.77
C SER A 45 -54.96 -12.24 -9.44
N SER A 46 -55.25 -11.13 -8.76
CA SER A 46 -54.31 -10.11 -8.31
C SER A 46 -53.12 -10.71 -7.55
N ILE A 47 -51.94 -10.68 -8.17
CA ILE A 47 -50.66 -10.90 -7.50
C ILE A 47 -50.13 -9.53 -7.09
N ARG A 48 -50.10 -9.24 -5.78
CA ARG A 48 -49.22 -8.18 -5.26
C ARG A 48 -47.80 -8.61 -5.59
N ALA A 49 -47.09 -7.78 -6.37
CA ALA A 49 -45.66 -7.92 -6.57
C ALA A 49 -44.99 -7.93 -5.19
N PHE A 50 -44.50 -9.10 -4.78
CA PHE A 50 -43.45 -9.15 -3.77
C PHE A 50 -42.21 -8.63 -4.47
N ASP A 51 -41.83 -7.40 -4.11
CA ASP A 51 -40.54 -6.81 -4.44
C ASP A 51 -39.47 -7.77 -3.90
N CYS A 52 -38.88 -8.54 -4.81
CA CYS A 52 -37.75 -9.41 -4.50
C CYS A 52 -36.54 -8.49 -4.40
N GLY A 53 -36.41 -7.85 -3.23
CA GLY A 53 -35.30 -6.97 -2.93
C GLY A 53 -33.99 -7.68 -3.30
N ASN A 54 -33.24 -7.05 -4.19
CA ASN A 54 -31.87 -7.39 -4.54
C ASN A 54 -31.03 -7.44 -3.25
N LYS A 55 -31.03 -8.59 -2.56
CA LYS A 55 -30.00 -8.90 -1.58
C LYS A 55 -28.74 -9.14 -2.39
N LYS A 56 -27.93 -8.09 -2.56
CA LYS A 56 -26.51 -8.24 -2.89
C LYS A 56 -25.95 -9.30 -1.93
N VAL A 57 -25.59 -10.44 -2.49
CA VAL A 57 -24.74 -11.39 -1.79
C VAL A 57 -23.39 -10.69 -1.72
N ASP A 58 -23.02 -10.18 -0.54
CA ASP A 58 -21.68 -9.65 -0.31
C ASP A 58 -20.70 -10.82 -0.41
N ILE A 59 -20.15 -11.02 -1.61
CA ILE A 59 -19.06 -11.94 -1.84
C ILE A 59 -17.86 -11.37 -1.09
N MET A 60 -17.41 -12.07 -0.05
CA MET A 60 -16.26 -11.66 0.74
C MET A 60 -15.00 -11.70 -0.12
N SER A 61 -14.51 -10.54 -0.55
CA SER A 61 -13.26 -10.39 -1.28
C SER A 61 -12.10 -10.23 -0.30
N TYR A 62 -11.05 -11.03 -0.47
CA TYR A 62 -9.84 -10.93 0.33
C TYR A 62 -8.71 -10.24 -0.46
N PRO A 63 -7.83 -9.47 0.21
CA PRO A 63 -6.72 -8.82 -0.46
C PRO A 63 -5.54 -9.77 -0.72
N LEU A 64 -5.49 -10.89 0.00
CA LEU A 64 -4.40 -11.85 -0.07
C LEU A 64 -4.91 -13.21 -0.53
N MET A 65 -4.07 -13.94 -1.22
CA MET A 65 -4.34 -15.28 -1.72
C MET A 65 -3.24 -16.24 -1.30
N LEU A 66 -3.65 -17.44 -0.91
CA LEU A 66 -2.77 -18.51 -0.50
C LEU A 66 -3.36 -19.85 -0.95
N HIS A 67 -2.55 -20.65 -1.64
CA HIS A 67 -2.89 -22.02 -2.01
C HIS A 67 -1.76 -22.94 -1.57
N ILE A 68 -2.02 -23.76 -0.56
CA ILE A 68 -1.05 -24.69 0.04
C ILE A 68 -1.16 -26.05 -0.65
N ILE A 69 -0.02 -26.61 -1.05
CA ILE A 69 0.09 -27.96 -1.64
C ILE A 69 0.99 -28.84 -0.78
N GLY A 70 0.58 -30.08 -0.55
CA GLY A 70 1.35 -31.09 0.18
C GLY A 70 0.48 -32.00 1.05
N GLY A 71 1.06 -32.56 2.10
CA GLY A 71 0.38 -33.40 3.08
C GLY A 71 -0.08 -32.67 4.34
N GLN A 72 -0.55 -33.45 5.31
CA GLN A 72 -1.16 -32.95 6.56
C GLN A 72 -0.23 -33.04 7.78
N GLY A 73 0.96 -33.63 7.64
CA GLY A 73 1.93 -33.79 8.73
C GLY A 73 2.60 -32.49 9.17
N GLY A 74 3.62 -32.61 10.01
CA GLY A 74 4.45 -31.48 10.46
C GLY A 74 3.78 -30.53 11.46
N ASN A 75 4.47 -29.45 11.79
CA ASN A 75 3.96 -28.33 12.58
C ASN A 75 3.67 -27.14 11.68
N ALA A 76 2.58 -26.43 11.94
CA ALA A 76 2.20 -25.25 11.17
C ALA A 76 3.24 -24.13 11.31
N PHE A 77 3.49 -23.42 10.23
CA PHE A 77 4.29 -22.20 10.21
C PHE A 77 3.66 -21.13 9.32
N SER A 78 3.94 -19.87 9.66
CA SER A 78 3.60 -18.70 8.88
C SER A 78 4.76 -17.73 8.95
N PHE A 79 5.29 -17.33 7.79
CA PHE A 79 6.37 -16.36 7.70
C PHE A 79 6.08 -15.40 6.55
N ASP A 80 5.53 -14.24 6.92
CA ASP A 80 5.08 -13.25 5.97
C ASP A 80 5.28 -11.81 6.46
N GLY A 81 5.23 -10.87 5.52
CA GLY A 81 5.30 -9.42 5.74
C GLY A 81 3.95 -8.71 5.71
N ARG A 82 2.85 -9.39 6.07
CA ARG A 82 1.50 -8.79 6.04
C ARG A 82 1.39 -7.54 6.91
N SER A 83 2.12 -7.47 8.02
CA SER A 83 2.03 -6.34 8.96
C SER A 83 2.81 -5.10 8.55
N ASN A 84 3.76 -5.21 7.62
CA ASN A 84 4.71 -4.15 7.27
C ASN A 84 5.05 -4.06 5.76
N ALA A 85 4.26 -4.73 4.92
CA ALA A 85 4.46 -4.85 3.47
C ALA A 85 5.83 -5.40 3.06
N ALA A 86 6.54 -6.12 3.93
CA ALA A 86 7.76 -6.82 3.55
C ALA A 86 7.43 -7.96 2.57
N THR A 87 8.26 -8.10 1.54
CA THR A 87 8.05 -9.07 0.46
C THR A 87 9.17 -10.09 0.42
N LEU A 88 8.94 -11.20 -0.27
CA LEU A 88 9.93 -12.23 -0.49
C LEU A 88 11.13 -11.67 -1.27
N GLN A 89 12.30 -11.64 -0.62
CA GLN A 89 13.54 -11.18 -1.23
C GLN A 89 14.39 -12.33 -1.76
N LYS A 90 14.51 -13.42 -0.99
CA LYS A 90 15.33 -14.57 -1.36
C LYS A 90 14.67 -15.86 -0.90
N LEU A 91 14.84 -16.90 -1.70
CA LEU A 91 14.41 -18.26 -1.43
C LEU A 91 15.60 -19.21 -1.61
N SER A 92 15.77 -20.14 -0.67
CA SER A 92 16.72 -21.24 -0.78
C SER A 92 15.98 -22.55 -0.51
N VAL A 93 16.14 -23.55 -1.37
CA VAL A 93 15.37 -24.81 -1.31
C VAL A 93 16.29 -26.02 -1.40
N SER A 94 16.26 -26.86 -0.37
CA SER A 94 16.89 -28.20 -0.39
C SER A 94 15.86 -29.25 -0.75
N VAL A 95 16.26 -30.21 -1.57
CA VAL A 95 15.41 -31.30 -2.06
C VAL A 95 16.02 -32.65 -1.69
N GLY A 96 15.16 -33.66 -1.56
CA GLY A 96 15.53 -35.06 -1.34
C GLY A 96 14.91 -35.96 -2.41
N GLY A 97 15.03 -37.27 -2.22
CA GLY A 97 14.53 -38.26 -3.18
C GLY A 97 13.06 -38.14 -3.50
N TRP A 98 12.22 -37.85 -2.50
CA TRP A 98 10.76 -37.89 -2.61
C TRP A 98 10.07 -36.66 -2.02
N GLN A 99 10.82 -35.60 -1.72
CA GLN A 99 10.30 -34.40 -1.05
C GLN A 99 11.15 -33.14 -1.27
N VAL A 100 10.55 -31.99 -1.02
CA VAL A 100 11.26 -30.78 -0.60
C VAL A 100 11.64 -30.96 0.87
N ARG A 101 12.95 -30.97 1.17
CA ARG A 101 13.46 -31.21 2.53
C ARG A 101 13.41 -29.97 3.39
N GLY A 102 13.69 -28.81 2.81
CA GLY A 102 13.70 -27.58 3.58
C GLY A 102 13.70 -26.35 2.71
N VAL A 103 13.25 -25.26 3.31
CA VAL A 103 13.19 -23.95 2.68
C VAL A 103 13.73 -22.92 3.66
N GLU A 104 14.60 -22.05 3.18
CA GLU A 104 15.02 -20.84 3.88
C GLU A 104 14.51 -19.62 3.11
N VAL A 105 13.92 -18.67 3.84
CA VAL A 105 13.19 -17.54 3.29
C VAL A 105 13.73 -16.25 3.89
N TRP A 106 13.98 -15.26 3.05
CA TRP A 106 14.34 -13.91 3.45
C TRP A 106 13.27 -12.93 2.97
N LEU A 107 12.87 -12.01 3.85
CA LEU A 107 11.99 -10.90 3.51
C LEU A 107 12.78 -9.60 3.36
N THR A 108 12.21 -8.62 2.68
CA THR A 108 12.86 -7.32 2.43
C THR A 108 13.10 -6.46 3.67
N ASP A 109 12.49 -6.82 4.82
CA ASP A 109 12.74 -6.21 6.13
C ASP A 109 13.94 -6.83 6.88
N GLY A 110 14.68 -7.74 6.23
CA GLY A 110 15.84 -8.40 6.79
C GLY A 110 15.54 -9.64 7.63
N ARG A 111 14.25 -9.95 7.90
CA ARG A 111 13.88 -11.20 8.57
C ARG A 111 14.26 -12.40 7.71
N ARG A 112 14.69 -13.46 8.39
CA ARG A 112 15.08 -14.72 7.77
C ARG A 112 14.64 -15.90 8.62
N GLN A 113 14.06 -16.92 8.00
CA GLN A 113 13.64 -18.13 8.71
C GLN A 113 13.82 -19.38 7.85
N LYS A 114 14.16 -20.50 8.51
CA LYS A 114 14.31 -21.83 7.91
C LYS A 114 13.20 -22.77 8.39
N PHE A 115 12.68 -23.58 7.48
CA PHE A 115 11.69 -24.63 7.72
C PHE A 115 12.19 -25.95 7.14
N GLY A 116 11.98 -27.06 7.84
CA GLY A 116 12.56 -28.35 7.46
C GLY A 116 14.08 -28.37 7.58
N THR A 117 14.72 -29.23 6.79
CA THR A 117 16.18 -29.39 6.77
C THR A 117 16.76 -28.82 5.47
N VAL A 118 17.54 -27.74 5.59
CA VAL A 118 18.28 -27.15 4.46
C VAL A 118 19.76 -27.43 4.63
N ASP A 119 20.35 -27.99 3.59
CA ASP A 119 21.75 -28.42 3.48
C ASP A 119 22.52 -27.61 2.42
N PHE A 120 23.78 -27.98 2.20
CA PHE A 120 24.68 -27.28 1.29
C PHE A 120 24.32 -27.43 -0.21
N SER A 121 23.38 -28.32 -0.55
CA SER A 121 22.95 -28.54 -1.94
C SER A 121 21.75 -27.67 -2.34
N ALA A 122 21.33 -26.76 -1.45
CA ALA A 122 20.17 -25.90 -1.67
C ALA A 122 20.33 -25.03 -2.92
N GLN A 123 19.26 -24.98 -3.72
CA GLN A 123 19.17 -24.07 -4.85
C GLN A 123 18.61 -22.74 -4.38
N GLU A 124 19.26 -21.64 -4.78
CA GLU A 124 18.88 -20.30 -4.34
C GLU A 124 18.32 -19.46 -5.48
N PHE A 125 17.41 -18.56 -5.14
CA PHE A 125 16.92 -17.51 -6.01
C PHE A 125 16.74 -16.23 -5.22
N GLU A 126 17.41 -15.16 -5.63
CA GLU A 126 17.25 -13.82 -5.08
C GLU A 126 16.56 -12.90 -6.09
N PHE A 127 15.47 -12.27 -5.65
CA PHE A 127 14.68 -11.33 -6.43
C PHE A 127 15.42 -10.00 -6.59
N GLN A 128 15.44 -9.48 -7.81
CA GLN A 128 15.92 -8.14 -8.09
C GLN A 128 14.88 -7.11 -7.64
N SER A 129 15.30 -5.86 -7.45
CA SER A 129 14.39 -4.77 -7.09
C SER A 129 13.26 -4.63 -8.12
N GLY A 130 12.00 -4.63 -7.68
CA GLY A 130 10.80 -4.59 -8.52
C GLY A 130 10.53 -5.85 -9.35
N GLU A 131 11.22 -6.96 -9.10
CA GLU A 131 10.92 -8.25 -9.71
C GLU A 131 9.85 -9.01 -8.92
N PHE A 132 8.88 -9.57 -9.61
CA PHE A 132 7.75 -10.30 -9.02
C PHE A 132 7.51 -11.62 -9.77
N MET A 133 6.79 -12.56 -9.14
CA MET A 133 6.47 -13.83 -9.79
C MET A 133 5.36 -13.64 -10.82
N SER A 134 5.58 -14.08 -12.06
CA SER A 134 4.57 -14.07 -13.11
C SER A 134 3.81 -15.39 -13.21
N GLN A 135 4.44 -16.49 -12.77
CA GLN A 135 3.86 -17.82 -12.75
C GLN A 135 4.41 -18.60 -11.55
N LEU A 136 3.56 -19.40 -10.92
CA LEU A 136 3.95 -20.35 -9.88
C LEU A 136 3.24 -21.68 -10.14
N SER A 137 4.01 -22.76 -10.04
CA SER A 137 3.49 -24.11 -10.03
C SER A 137 4.07 -24.86 -8.84
N LEU A 138 3.20 -25.61 -8.16
CA LEU A 138 3.57 -26.48 -7.05
C LEU A 138 3.19 -27.92 -7.40
N TRP A 139 3.95 -28.86 -6.85
CA TRP A 139 3.63 -30.29 -6.94
C TRP A 139 3.66 -30.88 -5.55
N GLY A 140 2.70 -31.76 -5.25
CA GLY A 140 2.90 -32.75 -4.19
C GLY A 140 3.90 -33.81 -4.63
N ASN A 141 4.40 -34.60 -3.69
CA ASN A 141 5.27 -35.75 -4.00
C ASN A 141 4.55 -36.92 -4.71
N GLY A 142 3.27 -36.79 -5.02
CA GLY A 142 2.47 -37.82 -5.69
C GLY A 142 1.87 -38.90 -4.78
N ALA A 143 2.23 -38.93 -3.49
CA ALA A 143 1.53 -39.67 -2.43
C ALA A 143 0.61 -38.78 -1.59
N GLY A 144 0.71 -37.45 -1.74
CA GLY A 144 -0.08 -36.48 -0.97
C GLY A 144 0.44 -36.31 0.46
N THR A 145 1.72 -36.60 0.72
CA THR A 145 2.31 -36.54 2.06
C THR A 145 3.35 -35.44 2.23
N ARG A 146 3.96 -34.95 1.14
CA ARG A 146 4.96 -33.87 1.12
C ARG A 146 4.75 -32.95 -0.05
N LEU A 147 5.32 -31.75 0.04
CA LEU A 147 5.63 -30.94 -1.13
C LEU A 147 6.76 -31.61 -1.93
N GLY A 148 6.58 -31.72 -3.24
CA GLY A 148 7.51 -32.42 -4.15
C GLY A 148 8.30 -31.51 -5.07
N ALA A 149 7.75 -30.35 -5.46
CA ALA A 149 8.48 -29.37 -6.26
C ALA A 149 7.89 -27.96 -6.17
N ILE A 150 8.75 -26.98 -6.46
CA ILE A 150 8.44 -25.55 -6.57
C ILE A 150 9.04 -25.06 -7.89
N LYS A 151 8.20 -24.55 -8.79
CA LYS A 151 8.62 -23.89 -10.02
C LYS A 151 8.00 -22.51 -10.12
N PHE A 152 8.79 -21.50 -10.41
CA PHE A 152 8.24 -20.18 -10.75
C PHE A 152 9.03 -19.50 -11.86
N ARG A 153 8.34 -18.58 -12.54
CA ARG A 153 8.93 -17.59 -13.43
C ARG A 153 8.68 -16.20 -12.92
N THR A 154 9.56 -15.28 -13.25
CA THR A 154 9.45 -13.88 -12.83
C THR A 154 9.06 -12.95 -13.95
N SER A 155 8.73 -11.71 -13.61
CA SER A 155 8.49 -10.61 -14.55
C SER A 155 9.69 -10.27 -15.43
N ARG A 156 10.88 -10.77 -15.07
CA ARG A 156 12.14 -10.62 -15.84
C ARG A 156 12.51 -11.87 -16.62
N ASN A 157 11.54 -12.79 -16.81
CA ASN A 157 11.72 -14.04 -17.54
C ASN A 157 12.84 -14.94 -16.96
N ARG A 158 13.15 -14.80 -15.66
CA ARG A 158 14.03 -15.71 -14.93
C ARG A 158 13.21 -16.88 -14.39
N GLU A 159 13.79 -18.06 -14.33
CA GLU A 159 13.11 -19.29 -13.89
C GLU A 159 13.85 -19.89 -12.69
N PHE A 160 13.09 -20.41 -11.73
CA PHE A 160 13.58 -21.24 -10.64
C PHE A 160 12.80 -22.55 -10.62
N PHE A 161 13.49 -23.67 -10.45
CA PHE A 161 12.84 -24.98 -10.37
C PHE A 161 13.58 -25.97 -9.46
N ALA A 162 13.08 -26.11 -8.23
CA ALA A 162 13.55 -27.13 -7.29
C ALA A 162 12.54 -28.27 -7.23
N LYS A 163 13.00 -29.52 -7.38
CA LYS A 163 12.15 -30.71 -7.37
C LYS A 163 12.84 -31.89 -6.68
N MET A 164 12.03 -32.82 -6.18
CA MET A 164 12.50 -34.13 -5.71
C MET A 164 13.30 -34.87 -6.78
N THR A 165 14.31 -35.64 -6.34
CA THR A 165 15.33 -36.21 -7.26
C THR A 165 14.99 -37.59 -7.79
N ASP A 166 14.24 -38.40 -7.05
CA ASP A 166 14.05 -39.81 -7.35
C ASP A 166 12.63 -40.08 -7.85
N TRP A 167 11.63 -39.54 -7.17
CA TRP A 167 10.23 -39.72 -7.54
C TRP A 167 9.83 -38.78 -8.68
N GLY A 168 9.04 -39.29 -9.64
CA GLY A 168 8.54 -38.50 -10.76
C GLY A 168 7.41 -37.53 -10.35
N LEU A 169 7.41 -36.33 -10.93
CA LEU A 169 6.34 -35.36 -10.73
C LEU A 169 5.03 -35.87 -11.36
N LYS A 170 3.92 -35.71 -10.63
CA LYS A 170 2.57 -36.08 -11.07
C LYS A 170 1.75 -34.82 -11.42
N THR A 171 0.65 -34.57 -10.71
CA THR A 171 -0.23 -33.41 -10.93
C THR A 171 0.50 -32.10 -10.63
N GLU A 172 0.57 -31.24 -11.64
CA GLU A 172 0.96 -29.85 -11.51
C GLU A 172 -0.21 -29.01 -11.00
N TYR A 173 -0.01 -28.27 -9.91
CA TYR A 173 -0.94 -27.28 -9.42
C TYR A 173 -0.44 -25.89 -9.84
N LYS A 174 -1.04 -25.34 -10.90
CA LYS A 174 -0.80 -23.97 -11.33
C LYS A 174 -1.49 -23.02 -10.37
N ILE A 175 -0.72 -22.16 -9.73
CA ILE A 175 -1.18 -21.25 -8.69
C ILE A 175 -1.42 -19.88 -9.33
N ASP A 176 -2.60 -19.31 -9.09
CA ASP A 176 -2.83 -17.90 -9.38
C ASP A 176 -1.90 -17.09 -8.46
N VAL A 177 -1.11 -16.19 -9.05
CA VAL A 177 -0.15 -15.36 -8.31
C VAL A 177 -0.71 -13.96 -8.02
N GLY A 178 -1.93 -13.65 -8.48
CA GLY A 178 -2.55 -12.35 -8.30
C GLY A 178 -1.70 -11.23 -8.91
N SER A 179 -1.16 -10.35 -8.07
CA SER A 179 -0.22 -9.31 -8.48
C SER A 179 1.19 -9.82 -8.79
N GLY A 180 1.53 -11.05 -8.37
CA GLY A 180 2.89 -11.59 -8.37
C GLY A 180 3.74 -11.15 -7.17
N VAL A 181 3.26 -10.21 -6.36
CA VAL A 181 3.94 -9.72 -5.16
C VAL A 181 3.73 -10.72 -4.02
N CYS A 182 4.78 -11.47 -3.70
CA CYS A 182 4.79 -12.48 -2.65
C CYS A 182 5.18 -11.85 -1.31
N LEU A 183 4.32 -11.97 -0.30
CA LEU A 183 4.56 -11.52 1.07
C LEU A 183 5.33 -12.55 1.92
N GLY A 184 5.45 -13.80 1.45
CA GLY A 184 6.11 -14.87 2.19
C GLY A 184 5.44 -16.23 1.97
N VAL A 185 5.56 -17.11 2.96
CA VAL A 185 5.11 -18.51 2.88
C VAL A 185 4.32 -18.93 4.11
N GLN A 186 3.39 -19.87 3.91
CA GLN A 186 2.67 -20.55 4.97
C GLN A 186 2.60 -22.05 4.67
N GLY A 187 2.60 -22.89 5.70
CA GLY A 187 2.63 -24.32 5.50
C GLY A 187 2.79 -25.13 6.77
N ARG A 188 3.25 -26.37 6.62
CA ARG A 188 3.59 -27.28 7.70
C ARG A 188 4.93 -27.95 7.44
N ALA A 189 5.77 -28.06 8.47
CA ALA A 189 7.09 -28.68 8.36
C ALA A 189 7.50 -29.45 9.61
N GLY A 190 8.33 -30.46 9.41
CA GLY A 190 9.05 -31.21 10.44
C GLY A 190 10.50 -31.39 10.02
N ALA A 191 10.91 -32.64 9.77
CA ALA A 191 12.19 -32.92 9.11
C ALA A 191 12.21 -32.46 7.64
N ASP A 192 11.03 -32.48 7.00
CA ASP A 192 10.77 -32.10 5.61
C ASP A 192 9.73 -30.97 5.54
N ILE A 193 9.43 -30.49 4.33
CA ILE A 193 8.26 -29.66 4.06
C ILE A 193 7.05 -30.55 3.77
N ASP A 194 6.15 -30.69 4.75
CA ASP A 194 4.89 -31.43 4.60
C ASP A 194 3.98 -30.77 3.59
N CYS A 195 3.75 -29.47 3.74
CA CYS A 195 3.03 -28.66 2.76
C CYS A 195 3.47 -27.20 2.82
N MET A 196 3.32 -26.49 1.70
CA MET A 196 3.62 -25.06 1.65
C MET A 196 2.83 -24.38 0.54
N GLY A 197 2.52 -23.10 0.75
CA GLY A 197 2.02 -22.18 -0.25
C GLY A 197 2.71 -20.83 -0.11
N PHE A 198 2.64 -20.03 -1.18
CA PHE A 198 3.14 -18.67 -1.21
C PHE A 198 1.97 -17.70 -1.02
N LEU A 199 2.15 -16.71 -0.15
CA LEU A 199 1.12 -15.72 0.16
C LEU A 199 1.29 -14.54 -0.78
N PHE A 200 0.34 -14.34 -1.70
CA PHE A 200 0.38 -13.23 -2.66
C PHE A 200 -0.62 -12.15 -2.31
N ILE A 201 -0.30 -10.91 -2.67
CA ILE A 201 -1.30 -9.85 -2.80
C ILE A 201 -2.09 -10.11 -4.08
N ASN A 202 -3.41 -10.03 -4.03
CA ASN A 202 -4.27 -10.08 -5.21
C ASN A 202 -3.93 -8.97 -6.20
N ALA A 203 -4.42 -9.08 -7.44
CA ALA A 203 -4.16 -8.09 -8.49
C ALA A 203 -4.42 -6.66 -7.98
N ILE A 204 -3.41 -5.80 -8.06
CA ILE A 204 -3.42 -4.46 -7.46
C ILE A 204 -4.04 -3.47 -8.43
N LYS A 205 -4.99 -2.66 -7.94
CA LYS A 205 -5.57 -1.53 -8.65
C LYS A 205 -4.81 -0.24 -8.35
N SER A 206 -4.45 0.00 -7.09
CA SER A 206 -3.73 1.20 -6.66
C SER A 206 -3.00 0.98 -5.34
N SER A 207 -1.89 1.71 -5.15
CA SER A 207 -1.13 1.76 -3.89
C SER A 207 -0.94 3.22 -3.47
N VAL A 208 -1.56 3.63 -2.36
CA VAL A 208 -1.58 5.02 -1.91
C VAL A 208 -1.11 5.12 -0.46
N ILE A 209 -0.13 5.97 -0.19
CA ILE A 209 0.23 6.42 1.15
C ILE A 209 -0.69 7.58 1.51
N GLN A 210 -1.41 7.45 2.63
CA GLN A 210 -2.43 8.40 3.06
C GLN A 210 -2.42 8.53 4.60
N ASN A 211 -3.30 9.35 5.16
CA ASN A 211 -3.34 9.66 6.60
C ASN A 211 -1.96 10.16 7.10
N MET A 212 -1.33 11.05 6.31
CA MET A 212 -0.01 11.59 6.61
C MET A 212 -0.05 12.45 7.87
N ASN A 213 0.93 12.25 8.75
CA ASN A 213 1.08 13.03 9.97
C ASN A 213 2.56 13.29 10.26
N TYR A 214 2.87 14.52 10.70
CA TYR A 214 4.21 15.00 11.05
C TYR A 214 4.28 15.25 12.56
N PRO A 215 4.47 14.21 13.39
CA PRO A 215 4.21 14.27 14.82
C PRO A 215 5.05 15.30 15.58
N THR A 216 6.27 15.59 15.14
CA THR A 216 7.18 16.53 15.82
C THR A 216 7.15 17.94 15.23
N MET A 217 6.36 18.20 14.20
CA MET A 217 6.36 19.48 13.47
C MET A 217 6.10 20.68 14.39
N HIS A 218 5.19 20.53 15.36
CA HIS A 218 4.83 21.58 16.32
C HIS A 218 5.93 21.89 17.35
N GLN A 219 7.00 21.09 17.41
CA GLN A 219 8.08 21.20 18.40
C GLN A 219 9.36 21.78 17.78
N VAL A 220 9.40 21.90 16.45
CA VAL A 220 10.61 22.29 15.71
C VAL A 220 10.37 23.66 15.06
N LEU A 221 11.32 24.58 15.27
CA LEU A 221 11.34 25.84 14.54
C LEU A 221 12.06 25.66 13.19
N PRO A 222 11.51 26.19 12.08
CA PRO A 222 12.16 26.13 10.79
C PRO A 222 13.46 26.94 10.78
N ASN A 223 14.55 26.33 10.27
CA ASN A 223 15.80 27.04 10.01
C ASN A 223 15.71 27.75 8.64
N VAL A 224 15.29 29.00 8.66
CA VAL A 224 15.12 29.83 7.46
C VAL A 224 16.39 30.62 7.17
N GLN A 225 16.95 30.42 5.98
CA GLN A 225 18.09 31.17 5.47
C GLN A 225 17.58 32.26 4.53
N MET A 226 17.83 33.51 4.87
CA MET A 226 17.40 34.65 4.04
C MET A 226 18.35 34.83 2.86
N GLU A 227 17.79 34.91 1.66
CA GLU A 227 18.51 35.16 0.42
C GLU A 227 18.09 36.51 -0.14
N GLU A 228 19.07 37.39 -0.37
CA GLU A 228 18.84 38.62 -1.12
C GLU A 228 18.62 38.30 -2.60
N ILE A 229 17.62 38.95 -3.20
CA ILE A 229 17.22 38.75 -4.60
C ILE A 229 17.61 39.95 -5.44
N LYS A 230 17.32 41.15 -4.93
CA LYS A 230 17.49 42.40 -5.66
C LYS A 230 17.57 43.57 -4.69
N GLU A 231 18.54 44.42 -4.89
CA GLU A 231 18.63 45.75 -4.30
C GLU A 231 18.38 46.83 -5.37
N MET A 232 17.67 47.90 -4.99
CA MET A 232 17.43 49.06 -5.85
C MET A 232 17.40 50.32 -4.99
N GLU A 233 18.02 51.39 -5.49
CA GLU A 233 18.04 52.69 -4.83
C GLU A 233 17.21 53.70 -5.64
N TYR A 234 16.41 54.49 -4.94
CA TYR A 234 15.62 55.58 -5.52
C TYR A 234 15.99 56.89 -4.83
N ILE A 235 16.46 57.87 -5.62
CA ILE A 235 16.93 59.16 -5.13
C ILE A 235 15.97 60.24 -5.61
N ASN A 236 15.45 61.05 -4.69
CA ASN A 236 14.59 62.17 -5.02
C ASN A 236 15.27 63.51 -4.71
N ASP A 237 15.90 64.10 -5.71
CA ASP A 237 16.55 65.42 -5.59
C ASP A 237 15.56 66.60 -5.72
N THR A 238 14.27 66.32 -5.87
CA THR A 238 13.23 67.35 -6.05
C THR A 238 12.58 67.72 -4.73
N SER A 239 11.83 68.83 -4.73
CA SER A 239 11.08 69.32 -3.57
C SER A 239 9.70 68.66 -3.41
N VAL A 240 9.34 67.70 -4.26
CA VAL A 240 8.02 67.04 -4.27
C VAL A 240 8.21 65.53 -4.11
N VAL A 241 7.31 64.86 -3.39
CA VAL A 241 7.34 63.40 -3.22
C VAL A 241 7.26 62.69 -4.58
N GLN A 242 8.11 61.68 -4.76
CA GLN A 242 8.11 60.83 -5.95
C GLN A 242 7.56 59.45 -5.63
N SER A 243 6.98 58.78 -6.63
CA SER A 243 6.46 57.42 -6.51
C SER A 243 7.03 56.55 -7.62
N HIS A 244 7.67 55.45 -7.25
CA HIS A 244 8.19 54.43 -8.16
C HIS A 244 7.47 53.10 -7.96
N SER A 245 7.63 52.17 -8.90
CA SER A 245 7.20 50.78 -8.74
C SER A 245 8.42 49.90 -8.59
N PHE A 246 8.55 49.21 -7.45
CA PHE A 246 9.54 48.17 -7.28
C PHE A 246 8.99 46.86 -7.83
N GLN A 247 9.80 46.14 -8.60
CA GLN A 247 9.48 44.83 -9.15
C GLN A 247 10.69 43.91 -9.02
N SER A 248 10.46 42.70 -8.51
CA SER A 248 11.44 41.63 -8.39
C SER A 248 10.82 40.28 -8.70
N SER A 249 11.63 39.33 -9.16
CA SER A 249 11.19 37.95 -9.38
C SER A 249 12.33 36.97 -9.19
N LYS A 250 12.03 35.77 -8.68
CA LYS A 250 12.97 34.68 -8.54
C LYS A 250 12.31 33.35 -8.88
N THR A 251 12.98 32.54 -9.69
CA THR A 251 12.60 31.14 -9.88
C THR A 251 13.08 30.34 -8.68
N ILE A 252 12.17 29.61 -8.04
CA ILE A 252 12.42 28.74 -6.91
C ILE A 252 12.10 27.30 -7.28
N THR A 253 12.75 26.35 -6.61
CA THR A 253 12.50 24.92 -6.79
C THR A 253 12.12 24.32 -5.44
N LYS A 254 10.84 24.00 -5.26
CA LYS A 254 10.36 23.26 -4.10
C LYS A 254 10.62 21.77 -4.29
N LYS A 255 10.91 21.05 -3.20
CA LYS A 255 11.12 19.60 -3.22
C LYS A 255 10.37 18.93 -2.08
N SER A 256 9.88 17.72 -2.34
CA SER A 256 9.25 16.83 -1.36
C SER A 256 9.72 15.41 -1.57
N SER A 257 10.09 14.73 -0.49
CA SER A 257 10.50 13.33 -0.50
C SER A 257 10.04 12.65 0.79
N TRP A 258 9.37 11.50 0.66
CA TRP A 258 9.01 10.65 1.80
C TRP A 258 9.82 9.37 1.73
N SER A 259 10.68 9.13 2.73
CA SER A 259 11.46 7.89 2.78
C SER A 259 10.56 6.66 2.96
N THR A 260 10.87 5.57 2.29
CA THR A 260 10.19 4.26 2.45
C THR A 260 11.13 3.21 3.02
N THR A 261 10.57 2.11 3.51
CA THR A 261 11.31 0.93 4.00
C THR A 261 10.90 -0.32 3.21
N ASN A 262 11.62 -1.43 3.37
CA ASN A 262 11.27 -2.74 2.82
C ASN A 262 11.17 -2.80 1.28
N LYS A 263 11.78 -1.83 0.56
CA LYS A 263 11.78 -1.72 -0.91
C LYS A 263 10.37 -1.62 -1.51
N ILE A 264 9.42 -1.03 -0.78
CA ILE A 264 8.04 -0.87 -1.27
C ILE A 264 7.95 0.05 -2.48
N GLU A 265 8.88 1.00 -2.62
CA GLU A 265 8.96 1.96 -3.73
C GLU A 265 9.32 1.32 -5.07
N SER A 266 10.06 0.21 -5.08
CA SER A 266 10.34 -0.55 -6.30
C SER A 266 9.31 -1.64 -6.56
N THR A 267 8.61 -2.08 -5.52
CA THR A 267 7.58 -3.13 -5.61
C THR A 267 6.24 -2.56 -6.09
N PHE A 268 5.88 -1.36 -5.64
CA PHE A 268 4.59 -0.73 -5.93
C PHE A 268 4.77 0.62 -6.63
N SER A 269 3.83 0.95 -7.53
CA SER A 269 3.71 2.31 -8.04
C SER A 269 2.97 3.16 -6.99
N LEU A 270 3.74 3.80 -6.11
CA LEU A 270 3.23 4.55 -4.96
C LEU A 270 2.76 5.96 -5.37
N LYS A 271 1.62 6.36 -4.81
CA LYS A 271 1.18 7.76 -4.74
C LYS A 271 1.08 8.20 -3.29
N VAL A 272 1.32 9.47 -3.01
CA VAL A 272 1.20 10.04 -1.66
C VAL A 272 0.04 11.04 -1.65
N SER A 273 -0.96 10.82 -0.80
CA SER A 273 -2.03 11.76 -0.50
C SER A 273 -1.69 12.44 0.82
N ALA A 274 -1.18 13.67 0.74
CA ALA A 274 -0.69 14.41 1.89
C ALA A 274 -0.72 15.92 1.63
N GLY A 275 -0.77 16.70 2.70
CA GLY A 275 -0.33 18.08 2.66
C GLY A 275 1.19 18.18 2.83
N ILE A 276 1.80 19.19 2.23
CA ILE A 276 3.24 19.43 2.28
C ILE A 276 3.54 20.42 3.42
N PRO A 277 4.55 20.15 4.28
CA PRO A 277 5.04 21.14 5.24
C PRO A 277 5.55 22.42 4.55
N GLU A 278 4.99 23.56 4.95
CA GLU A 278 5.38 24.89 4.48
C GLU A 278 5.84 25.78 5.63
N VAL A 279 6.58 26.84 5.32
CA VAL A 279 7.05 27.83 6.31
C VAL A 279 6.29 29.12 6.13
N VAL A 280 5.76 29.64 7.23
CA VAL A 280 5.08 30.94 7.30
C VAL A 280 5.83 31.87 8.24
N ASP A 281 5.82 33.16 7.92
CA ASP A 281 6.38 34.24 8.73
C ASP A 281 5.24 34.90 9.54
N GLY A 282 5.38 34.93 10.87
CA GLY A 282 4.42 35.52 11.79
C GLY A 282 5.10 36.45 12.78
N GLU A 283 4.32 37.09 13.66
CA GLU A 283 4.84 38.09 14.60
C GLU A 283 5.94 37.55 15.54
N ALA A 284 5.85 36.27 15.92
CA ALA A 284 6.83 35.59 16.76
C ALA A 284 7.97 34.93 15.97
N GLY A 285 8.06 35.16 14.66
CA GLY A 285 9.01 34.56 13.74
C GLY A 285 8.41 33.44 12.88
N PHE A 286 9.28 32.58 12.37
CA PHE A 286 8.89 31.52 11.44
C PHE A 286 8.29 30.30 12.14
N SER A 287 7.26 29.72 11.54
CA SER A 287 6.64 28.47 11.99
C SER A 287 6.28 27.56 10.83
N PHE A 288 6.12 26.26 11.12
CA PHE A 288 5.64 25.28 10.15
C PHE A 288 4.12 25.27 10.08
N THR A 289 3.59 25.09 8.88
CA THR A 289 2.19 24.77 8.59
C THR A 289 2.14 23.64 7.58
N VAL A 290 0.96 23.07 7.33
CA VAL A 290 0.78 22.03 6.31
C VAL A 290 -0.21 22.55 5.28
N SER A 291 0.11 22.37 4.00
CA SER A 291 -0.79 22.75 2.90
C SER A 291 -2.07 21.90 2.89
N SER A 292 -3.04 22.29 2.06
CA SER A 292 -4.15 21.41 1.71
C SER A 292 -3.65 20.09 1.13
N GLU A 293 -4.39 19.01 1.38
CA GLU A 293 -4.04 17.67 0.91
C GLU A 293 -4.21 17.55 -0.60
N THR A 294 -3.13 17.16 -1.29
CA THR A 294 -3.13 16.82 -2.71
C THR A 294 -2.37 15.52 -2.97
N THR A 295 -2.38 15.06 -4.22
CA THR A 295 -1.67 13.83 -4.61
C THR A 295 -0.30 14.15 -5.17
N HIS A 296 0.70 13.42 -4.69
CA HIS A 296 2.11 13.58 -5.01
C HIS A 296 2.76 12.24 -5.41
N ALA A 297 3.89 12.32 -6.10
CA ALA A 297 4.82 11.21 -6.19
C ALA A 297 5.60 11.05 -4.86
N LEU A 298 6.29 9.92 -4.68
CA LEU A 298 7.11 9.69 -3.48
C LEU A 298 8.29 10.68 -3.37
N GLU A 299 8.81 11.08 -4.53
CA GLU A 299 9.78 12.16 -4.67
C GLU A 299 9.29 13.10 -5.77
N GLU A 300 9.23 14.40 -5.47
CA GLU A 300 8.72 15.42 -6.38
C GLU A 300 9.54 16.71 -6.27
N SER A 301 9.64 17.42 -7.39
CA SER A 301 10.25 18.73 -7.50
C SER A 301 9.35 19.63 -8.33
N GLU A 302 9.04 20.82 -7.83
CA GLU A 302 8.20 21.81 -8.49
C GLU A 302 9.01 23.09 -8.67
N GLU A 303 9.10 23.58 -9.91
CA GLU A 303 9.66 24.90 -10.20
C GLU A 303 8.55 25.94 -10.30
N ARG A 304 8.75 27.07 -9.62
CA ARG A 304 7.78 28.17 -9.61
C ARG A 304 8.50 29.51 -9.67
N LYS A 305 7.92 30.48 -10.39
CA LYS A 305 8.40 31.86 -10.39
C LYS A 305 7.66 32.66 -9.33
N GLU A 306 8.38 33.09 -8.30
CA GLU A 306 7.88 34.04 -7.30
C GLU A 306 8.14 35.47 -7.75
N THR A 307 7.20 36.37 -7.45
CA THR A 307 7.25 37.79 -7.83
C THR A 307 6.87 38.68 -6.66
N LEU A 308 7.46 39.87 -6.63
CA LEU A 308 7.14 40.91 -5.64
C LEU A 308 7.04 42.26 -6.35
N THR A 309 5.89 42.92 -6.18
CA THR A 309 5.63 44.25 -6.74
C THR A 309 4.92 45.12 -5.72
N PHE A 310 5.42 46.33 -5.49
CA PHE A 310 4.78 47.32 -4.62
C PHE A 310 5.23 48.75 -4.98
N PRO A 311 4.43 49.78 -4.67
CA PRO A 311 4.84 51.17 -4.87
C PRO A 311 5.86 51.61 -3.81
N VAL A 312 6.83 52.41 -4.21
CA VAL A 312 7.86 53.01 -3.34
C VAL A 312 7.69 54.52 -3.37
N SER A 313 7.37 55.11 -2.22
CA SER A 313 7.30 56.57 -2.07
C SER A 313 8.64 57.10 -1.57
N VAL A 314 9.19 58.11 -2.26
CA VAL A 314 10.49 58.70 -1.96
C VAL A 314 10.27 60.17 -1.60
N PRO A 315 10.45 60.57 -0.33
CA PRO A 315 10.25 61.96 0.10
C PRO A 315 11.22 62.94 -0.59
N PRO A 316 10.92 64.25 -0.56
CA PRO A 316 11.83 65.27 -1.08
C PRO A 316 13.22 65.21 -0.44
N HIS A 317 14.26 65.29 -1.26
CA HIS A 317 15.68 65.28 -0.83
C HIS A 317 16.08 64.06 0.00
N LYS A 318 15.44 62.91 -0.27
CA LYS A 318 15.70 61.63 0.41
C LYS A 318 16.09 60.54 -0.58
N THR A 319 16.80 59.55 -0.04
CA THR A 319 17.12 58.31 -0.75
C THR A 319 16.43 57.13 -0.07
N VAL A 320 15.73 56.31 -0.84
CA VAL A 320 15.12 55.07 -0.35
C VAL A 320 15.79 53.88 -1.03
N THR A 321 16.43 53.04 -0.23
CA THR A 321 17.01 51.76 -0.68
C THR A 321 16.04 50.63 -0.39
N VAL A 322 15.70 49.83 -1.40
CA VAL A 322 14.79 48.69 -1.31
C VAL A 322 15.56 47.40 -1.56
N VAL A 323 15.53 46.49 -0.59
CA VAL A 323 16.15 45.16 -0.67
C VAL A 323 15.07 44.09 -0.60
N ALA A 324 14.89 43.32 -1.68
CA ALA A 324 14.00 42.18 -1.73
C ALA A 324 14.71 40.90 -1.30
N ASN A 325 14.06 40.12 -0.43
CA ASN A 325 14.57 38.89 0.13
C ASN A 325 13.55 37.75 0.00
N ILE A 326 14.04 36.52 0.13
CA ILE A 326 13.20 35.32 0.30
C ILE A 326 13.84 34.41 1.33
N GLY A 327 13.04 33.78 2.18
CA GLY A 327 13.52 32.74 3.10
C GLY A 327 13.54 31.38 2.42
N ARG A 328 14.64 30.66 2.52
CA ARG A 328 14.79 29.26 2.08
C ARG A 328 14.89 28.35 3.30
N ALA A 329 14.10 27.29 3.34
CA ALA A 329 14.12 26.33 4.44
C ALA A 329 14.25 24.88 3.93
N ASN A 330 15.23 24.16 4.47
CA ASN A 330 15.27 22.70 4.35
C ASN A 330 14.44 22.11 5.50
N ILE A 331 13.59 21.14 5.19
CA ILE A 331 12.72 20.46 6.16
C ILE A 331 13.22 19.03 6.31
N ASP A 332 13.40 18.60 7.55
CA ASP A 332 13.72 17.22 7.91
C ASP A 332 12.84 16.86 9.12
N LEU A 333 11.76 16.12 8.87
CA LEU A 333 10.74 15.81 9.87
C LEU A 333 10.37 14.32 9.80
N PRO A 334 10.24 13.63 10.94
CA PRO A 334 9.63 12.30 10.95
C PRO A 334 8.17 12.37 10.50
N TYR A 335 7.69 11.31 9.87
CA TYR A 335 6.28 11.14 9.51
C TYR A 335 5.76 9.76 9.90
N THR A 336 4.44 9.70 10.11
CA THR A 336 3.66 8.45 10.18
C THR A 336 2.55 8.49 9.13
N ALA A 337 2.24 7.35 8.51
CA ALA A 337 1.21 7.26 7.48
C ALA A 337 0.61 5.85 7.40
N LEU A 338 -0.34 5.65 6.49
CA LEU A 338 -0.92 4.36 6.15
C LEU A 338 -0.74 4.10 4.66
N LEU A 339 -0.06 3.01 4.30
CA LEU A 339 -0.10 2.46 2.94
C LEU A 339 -1.39 1.66 2.76
N ARG A 340 -2.25 2.11 1.85
CA ARG A 340 -3.45 1.40 1.42
C ARG A 340 -3.27 0.85 0.01
N ILE A 341 -3.30 -0.47 -0.10
CA ILE A 341 -3.33 -1.20 -1.37
C ILE A 341 -4.78 -1.62 -1.65
N THR A 342 -5.32 -1.14 -2.75
CA THR A 342 -6.65 -1.51 -3.23
C THR A 342 -6.50 -2.57 -4.30
N CYS A 343 -7.12 -3.73 -4.11
CA CYS A 343 -7.12 -4.82 -5.08
C CYS A 343 -8.22 -4.63 -6.14
N MET A 344 -8.05 -5.24 -7.32
CA MET A 344 -9.02 -5.22 -8.41
C MET A 344 -10.37 -5.84 -8.01
N ASN A 345 -10.37 -6.76 -7.04
CA ASN A 345 -11.57 -7.37 -6.47
C ASN A 345 -12.27 -6.50 -5.39
N GLY A 346 -11.80 -5.27 -5.16
CA GLY A 346 -12.33 -4.33 -4.18
C GLY A 346 -11.80 -4.49 -2.75
N ALA A 347 -11.04 -5.55 -2.45
CA ALA A 347 -10.45 -5.73 -1.13
C ALA A 347 -9.35 -4.71 -0.83
N LEU A 348 -9.18 -4.35 0.43
CA LEU A 348 -8.18 -3.40 0.91
C LEU A 348 -7.12 -4.11 1.75
N PHE A 349 -5.86 -3.70 1.59
CA PHE A 349 -4.73 -4.12 2.41
C PHE A 349 -4.01 -2.90 2.93
N ASP A 350 -4.10 -2.71 4.24
CA ASP A 350 -3.64 -1.53 4.95
C ASP A 350 -2.40 -1.87 5.80
N VAL A 351 -1.36 -1.06 5.68
CA VAL A 351 -0.08 -1.24 6.37
C VAL A 351 0.40 0.08 6.97
N PRO A 352 0.67 0.15 8.29
CA PRO A 352 1.21 1.36 8.90
C PRO A 352 2.64 1.62 8.42
N LEU A 353 2.95 2.88 8.14
CA LEU A 353 4.28 3.34 7.72
C LEU A 353 4.82 4.41 8.67
N SER A 354 6.13 4.44 8.79
CA SER A 354 6.89 5.50 9.45
C SER A 354 8.16 5.77 8.66
N GLY A 355 8.58 7.02 8.62
CA GLY A 355 9.80 7.42 7.94
C GLY A 355 10.18 8.86 8.22
N VAL A 356 10.97 9.43 7.32
CA VAL A 356 11.44 10.81 7.35
C VAL A 356 11.00 11.50 6.06
N TYR A 357 10.38 12.66 6.22
CA TYR A 357 10.09 13.58 5.14
C TYR A 357 11.24 14.57 5.00
N LYS A 358 11.73 14.74 3.77
CA LYS A 358 12.71 15.76 3.40
C LYS A 358 12.09 16.72 2.41
N GLY A 359 12.12 17.99 2.76
CA GLY A 359 11.54 19.06 1.98
C GLY A 359 12.52 20.19 1.70
N LEU A 360 12.29 20.90 0.60
CA LEU A 360 12.84 22.22 0.35
C LEU A 360 11.68 23.16 0.05
N THR A 361 11.51 24.18 0.87
CA THR A 361 10.47 25.20 0.69
C THR A 361 11.02 26.60 0.82
N TYR A 362 10.18 27.57 0.45
CA TYR A 362 10.49 28.99 0.47
C TYR A 362 9.34 29.77 1.10
N THR A 363 9.67 30.84 1.82
CA THR A 363 8.68 31.83 2.25
C THR A 363 8.21 32.64 1.04
N LYS A 364 7.19 33.49 1.22
CA LYS A 364 6.91 34.55 0.25
C LYS A 364 8.09 35.53 0.18
N MET A 365 8.25 36.18 -0.97
CA MET A 365 9.18 37.29 -1.11
C MET A 365 8.74 38.47 -0.24
N THR A 366 9.68 39.05 0.49
CA THR A 366 9.48 40.26 1.29
C THR A 366 10.49 41.31 0.87
N ALA A 367 10.28 42.56 1.24
CA ALA A 367 11.26 43.61 1.01
C ALA A 367 11.36 44.54 2.21
N ARG A 368 12.56 45.08 2.41
CA ARG A 368 12.83 46.14 3.39
C ARG A 368 13.19 47.41 2.63
N ALA A 369 12.46 48.49 2.90
CA ALA A 369 12.78 49.83 2.42
C ALA A 369 13.44 50.62 3.55
N THR A 370 14.57 51.26 3.28
CA THR A 370 15.31 52.09 4.25
C THR A 370 15.50 53.48 3.66
N GLU A 371 15.03 54.50 4.38
CA GLU A 371 15.23 55.90 4.03
C GLU A 371 16.55 56.42 4.64
N LYS A 372 17.28 57.23 3.89
CA LYS A 372 18.45 57.99 4.35
C LYS A 372 18.23 59.47 4.07
#